data_AF-A0A6P3X003-F1
#
_entry.id   AF-A0A6P3X003-F1
#
_cell.length_a   1.000
_cell.length_b   1.000
_cell.length_c   1.000
_cell.angle_alpha   90.00
_cell.angle_beta   90.00
_cell.angle_gamma   90.00
#
_symmetry.space_group_name_H-M   'P 1'
#
loop_
_entity.id
_entity.type
_entity.pdbx_description
1 polymer ?
#
loop_
_entity_poly.entity_id
_entity_poly.type
_entity_poly.pdbx_seq_one_letter_code
_entity_poly.pdbx_strand_id
1 'polypeptide(L)'
;MASEDAPVNPRTKRLKRADADSPKLNDEAPADLDAERNAEENGDTVAHTISESIAEKLLSIEKQLSAEVQRITFQSVVRYIYNPLEYAFDPHAMYVRKYCNGPKKVIFLGINPGPWGMSQTGVPFGEVTMVRDWLKISGSVGTPPKEHPDRKITGFQCRRSEPSGRRLWGLFKKLCGSPENFFQNAYVHNYCPLAFLNDRACNVTPAELKGEGIQLLHRICDKALVDVVRLLNAEFIVGIGKYAETRAQLALKTRNLNVKVMYLPHPSPRAAGNTNWDEKAMQQLNELKLEKFFETVNI
;
A
#
# COMPACT_ATOMS: atom_id res chain seq x y z
N MET A 1 8.19 24.11 61.43
CA MET A 1 7.72 24.90 60.27
C MET A 1 6.87 23.92 59.45
N ALA A 2 5.56 23.71 59.68
CA ALA A 2 4.42 24.65 59.58
C ALA A 2 4.57 25.52 58.31
N SER A 3 3.67 25.57 57.32
CA SER A 3 2.22 25.30 57.22
C SER A 3 1.86 25.39 55.70
N GLU A 4 1.02 24.50 55.15
CA GLU A 4 -0.36 24.74 54.65
C GLU A 4 -0.56 25.95 53.70
N ASP A 5 -1.01 25.70 52.45
CA ASP A 5 -2.41 25.98 52.02
C ASP A 5 -2.60 26.01 50.48
N ALA A 6 -3.73 25.45 50.06
CA ALA A 6 -4.42 25.65 48.77
C ALA A 6 -5.86 26.14 49.11
N PRO A 7 -6.81 26.29 48.17
CA PRO A 7 -6.87 26.94 46.86
C PRO A 7 -8.05 27.97 46.80
N VAL A 8 -8.14 28.87 45.80
CA VAL A 8 -9.43 29.58 45.53
C VAL A 8 -9.65 29.89 44.04
N ASN A 9 -10.76 29.37 43.51
CA ASN A 9 -11.56 29.92 42.40
C ASN A 9 -12.89 30.41 43.04
N PRO A 10 -13.48 31.55 42.65
CA PRO A 10 -14.75 31.42 41.91
C PRO A 10 -15.12 32.63 41.01
N ARG A 11 -15.96 32.42 39.99
CA ARG A 11 -17.35 32.96 39.95
C ARG A 11 -18.02 32.79 38.58
N THR A 12 -19.16 32.12 38.63
CA THR A 12 -20.30 32.16 37.72
C THR A 12 -21.07 33.48 37.82
N LYS A 13 -21.70 33.92 36.72
CA LYS A 13 -22.91 34.77 36.75
C LYS A 13 -23.90 34.32 35.67
N ARG A 14 -25.16 34.28 36.08
CA ARG A 14 -26.36 33.78 35.40
C ARG A 14 -27.31 34.97 35.17
N LEU A 15 -28.22 34.79 34.19
CA LEU A 15 -29.54 35.41 34.00
C LEU A 15 -29.66 36.85 33.44
N LYS A 16 -30.45 36.98 32.36
CA LYS A 16 -31.75 37.70 32.38
C LYS A 16 -32.68 37.23 31.24
N ARG A 17 -33.96 37.01 31.61
CA ARG A 17 -35.18 36.85 30.78
C ARG A 17 -35.92 38.19 30.75
N ALA A 18 -36.80 38.37 29.75
CA ALA A 18 -38.02 39.22 29.66
C ALA A 18 -38.14 39.75 28.22
N ASP A 19 -39.26 39.92 27.53
CA ASP A 19 -40.71 39.65 27.70
C ASP A 19 -41.31 39.77 26.26
N ALA A 20 -42.18 38.85 25.81
CA ALA A 20 -43.62 39.04 25.60
C ALA A 20 -44.04 40.30 24.82
N ASP A 21 -44.57 40.12 23.60
CA ASP A 21 -45.81 40.81 23.20
C ASP A 21 -46.52 40.14 21.99
N SER A 22 -47.84 40.08 22.09
CA SER A 22 -48.89 39.72 21.11
C SER A 22 -50.15 40.39 21.71
N PRO A 23 -51.19 40.87 20.97
CA PRO A 23 -51.88 40.11 19.90
C PRO A 23 -52.71 40.95 18.87
N LYS A 24 -53.53 40.21 18.08
CA LYS A 24 -54.83 40.52 17.42
C LYS A 24 -54.77 40.84 15.91
N LEU A 25 -55.70 40.44 15.01
CA LEU A 25 -56.80 39.46 14.82
C LEU A 25 -57.78 40.12 13.82
N ASN A 26 -58.41 39.30 12.96
CA ASN A 26 -59.59 39.53 12.09
C ASN A 26 -59.31 40.11 10.69
N ASP A 27 -60.00 39.72 9.60
CA ASP A 27 -60.97 38.65 9.31
C ASP A 27 -61.12 38.58 7.77
N GLU A 28 -61.86 37.57 7.29
CA GLU A 28 -62.53 37.45 5.97
C GLU A 28 -61.82 36.67 4.83
N ALA A 29 -62.27 35.42 4.68
CA ALA A 29 -62.36 34.65 3.43
C ALA A 29 -63.69 35.01 2.70
N PRO A 30 -63.99 34.65 1.42
CA PRO A 30 -63.78 33.31 0.83
C PRO A 30 -63.52 33.24 -0.70
N ALA A 31 -63.19 32.02 -1.18
CA ALA A 31 -63.78 31.32 -2.35
C ALA A 31 -62.77 30.42 -3.12
N ASP A 32 -62.79 29.13 -2.81
CA ASP A 32 -63.06 28.00 -3.73
C ASP A 32 -62.61 28.10 -5.21
N LEU A 33 -61.67 27.23 -5.64
CA LEU A 33 -61.89 26.05 -6.50
C LEU A 33 -60.58 25.50 -7.15
N ASP A 34 -60.52 24.16 -7.15
CA ASP A 34 -59.79 23.26 -8.07
C ASP A 34 -58.25 23.18 -8.04
N ALA A 35 -57.72 22.04 -7.54
CA ALA A 35 -57.22 20.96 -8.40
C ALA A 35 -56.43 19.89 -7.62
N GLU A 36 -56.90 18.66 -7.75
CA GLU A 36 -56.14 17.39 -7.82
C GLU A 36 -55.20 16.99 -6.66
N ARG A 37 -55.71 16.04 -5.85
CA ARG A 37 -54.89 15.11 -5.08
C ARG A 37 -54.39 14.00 -6.00
N ASN A 38 -53.08 13.84 -6.10
CA ASN A 38 -52.47 12.53 -6.35
C ASN A 38 -51.44 12.27 -5.25
N ALA A 39 -51.62 11.13 -4.59
CA ALA A 39 -50.75 10.64 -3.54
C ALA A 39 -49.42 10.21 -4.17
N GLU A 40 -48.33 10.89 -3.81
CA GLU A 40 -46.99 10.38 -4.07
C GLU A 40 -46.65 9.32 -3.01
N GLU A 41 -46.52 8.10 -3.49
CA GLU A 41 -45.99 6.95 -2.80
C GLU A 41 -44.57 7.25 -2.28
N ASN A 42 -44.33 6.79 -1.05
CA ASN A 42 -43.01 6.73 -0.43
C ASN A 42 -42.00 6.06 -1.37
N GLY A 43 -41.14 6.86 -1.99
CA GLY A 43 -39.91 6.40 -2.61
C GLY A 43 -38.91 6.04 -1.54
N ASP A 44 -38.81 4.74 -1.22
CA ASP A 44 -37.67 4.16 -0.52
C ASP A 44 -36.38 4.61 -1.22
N THR A 45 -35.63 5.52 -0.58
CA THR A 45 -34.24 5.78 -0.91
C THR A 45 -33.43 4.51 -0.63
N VAL A 46 -33.39 3.62 -1.61
CA VAL A 46 -32.40 2.55 -1.68
C VAL A 46 -31.05 3.24 -1.87
N ALA A 47 -30.36 3.48 -0.76
CA ALA A 47 -28.94 3.78 -0.77
C ALA A 47 -28.25 2.57 -1.42
N HIS A 48 -28.03 2.64 -2.74
CA HIS A 48 -27.16 1.72 -3.44
C HIS A 48 -25.76 1.95 -2.89
N THR A 49 -25.39 1.18 -1.86
CA THR A 49 -24.02 1.12 -1.35
C THR A 49 -23.12 0.66 -2.49
N ILE A 50 -22.48 1.59 -3.18
CA ILE A 50 -21.50 1.29 -4.22
C ILE A 50 -20.39 0.48 -3.52
N SER A 51 -20.32 -0.82 -3.83
CA SER A 51 -19.26 -1.68 -3.30
C SER A 51 -17.91 -1.12 -3.74
N GLU A 52 -17.08 -0.76 -2.78
CA GLU A 52 -15.75 -0.20 -3.01
C GLU A 52 -14.91 -1.16 -3.87
N SER A 53 -14.16 -0.60 -4.84
CA SER A 53 -13.36 -1.38 -5.79
C SER A 53 -12.24 -2.17 -5.08
N ILE A 54 -11.74 -3.24 -5.71
CA ILE A 54 -10.59 -4.00 -5.19
C ILE A 54 -9.37 -3.09 -4.98
N ALA A 55 -9.15 -2.13 -5.89
CA ALA A 55 -8.04 -1.19 -5.80
C ALA A 55 -8.13 -0.29 -4.55
N GLU A 56 -9.30 0.30 -4.28
CA GLU A 56 -9.46 1.17 -3.09
C GLU A 56 -9.40 0.36 -1.78
N LYS A 57 -9.94 -0.87 -1.77
CA LYS A 57 -9.77 -1.79 -0.64
C LYS A 57 -8.30 -2.13 -0.38
N LEU A 58 -7.52 -2.36 -1.43
CA LEU A 58 -6.08 -2.63 -1.32
C LEU A 58 -5.35 -1.39 -0.77
N LEU A 59 -5.64 -0.21 -1.29
CA LEU A 59 -5.08 1.05 -0.78
C LEU A 59 -5.45 1.30 0.69
N SER A 60 -6.65 0.91 1.12
CA SER A 60 -7.08 0.97 2.52
C SER A 60 -6.25 0.03 3.40
N ILE A 61 -6.03 -1.22 2.96
CA ILE A 61 -5.15 -2.18 3.66
C ILE A 61 -3.73 -1.62 3.76
N GLU A 62 -3.19 -1.07 2.68
CA GLU A 62 -1.85 -0.49 2.63
C GLU A 62 -1.73 0.78 3.51
N LYS A 63 -2.76 1.62 3.57
CA LYS A 63 -2.83 2.77 4.47
C LYS A 63 -2.84 2.35 5.93
N GLN A 64 -3.61 1.32 6.29
CA GLN A 64 -3.63 0.77 7.63
C GLN A 64 -2.26 0.17 8.00
N LEU A 65 -1.70 -0.67 7.12
CA LEU A 65 -0.36 -1.25 7.26
C LEU A 65 0.67 -0.15 7.52
N SER A 66 0.69 0.87 6.66
CA SER A 66 1.57 2.04 6.75
C SER A 66 1.46 2.74 8.11
N ALA A 67 0.23 3.01 8.58
CA ALA A 67 0.01 3.67 9.85
C ALA A 67 0.45 2.82 11.07
N GLU A 68 0.28 1.51 11.01
CA GLU A 68 0.67 0.60 12.09
C GLU A 68 2.19 0.43 12.17
N VAL A 69 2.89 0.22 11.04
CA VAL A 69 4.35 -0.01 11.04
C VAL A 69 5.15 1.23 11.40
N GLN A 70 4.62 2.42 11.14
CA GLN A 70 5.27 3.68 11.53
C GLN A 70 5.36 3.90 13.04
N ARG A 71 4.48 3.27 13.82
CA ARG A 71 4.48 3.37 15.29
C ARG A 71 5.54 2.48 15.93
N ILE A 72 6.19 1.63 15.16
CA ILE A 72 7.20 0.71 15.67
C ILE A 72 8.49 1.47 15.98
N THR A 73 8.97 1.31 17.20
CA THR A 73 10.32 1.76 17.57
C THR A 73 11.32 0.66 17.22
N PHE A 74 12.34 1.01 16.44
CA PHE A 74 13.43 0.11 16.08
C PHE A 74 14.68 0.43 16.90
N GLN A 75 15.55 -0.57 17.05
CA GLN A 75 16.85 -0.42 17.70
C GLN A 75 17.74 0.63 17.00
N SER A 76 18.75 1.13 17.71
CA SER A 76 19.61 2.25 17.29
C SER A 76 20.39 2.05 15.99
N VAL A 77 20.53 0.82 15.48
CA VAL A 77 21.13 0.54 14.16
C VAL A 77 20.30 1.15 13.02
N VAL A 78 18.99 1.29 13.21
CA VAL A 78 18.09 1.96 12.28
C VAL A 78 18.10 3.45 12.60
N ARG A 79 18.59 4.26 11.66
CA ARG A 79 18.76 5.71 11.84
C ARG A 79 17.81 6.55 10.99
N TYR A 80 17.36 5.98 9.88
CA TYR A 80 16.39 6.56 8.96
C TYR A 80 15.41 5.47 8.52
N ILE A 81 14.13 5.83 8.46
CA ILE A 81 13.03 4.96 8.02
C ILE A 81 12.28 5.73 6.94
N TYR A 82 12.20 5.13 5.75
CA TYR A 82 11.46 5.72 4.64
C TYR A 82 10.19 4.90 4.39
N ASN A 83 9.06 5.58 4.26
CA ASN A 83 7.77 5.00 3.95
C ASN A 83 7.21 5.56 2.62
N PRO A 84 7.56 4.97 1.47
CA PRO A 84 7.07 5.43 0.17
C PRO A 84 5.54 5.37 0.01
N LEU A 85 4.83 4.58 0.84
CA LEU A 85 3.36 4.60 0.83
C LEU A 85 2.76 5.92 1.35
N GLU A 86 3.57 6.80 1.93
CA GLU A 86 3.15 8.14 2.32
C GLU A 86 3.67 9.20 1.35
N TYR A 87 4.98 9.37 1.25
CA TYR A 87 5.55 10.46 0.45
C TYR A 87 5.47 10.20 -1.06
N ALA A 88 5.27 8.95 -1.51
CA ALA A 88 5.07 8.59 -2.91
C ALA A 88 3.68 7.97 -3.13
N PHE A 89 2.69 8.36 -2.33
CA PHE A 89 1.34 7.81 -2.41
C PHE A 89 0.70 8.03 -3.78
N ASP A 90 0.87 9.19 -4.42
CA ASP A 90 0.25 9.50 -5.71
C ASP A 90 0.61 8.48 -6.81
N PRO A 91 1.91 8.26 -7.16
CA PRO A 91 2.26 7.25 -8.15
C PRO A 91 1.98 5.82 -7.67
N HIS A 92 2.03 5.56 -6.36
CA HIS A 92 1.63 4.26 -5.83
C HIS A 92 0.14 3.98 -6.05
N ALA A 93 -0.75 4.93 -5.73
CA ALA A 93 -2.18 4.79 -5.95
C ALA A 93 -2.52 4.67 -7.44
N MET A 94 -1.79 5.36 -8.31
CA MET A 94 -1.89 5.15 -9.77
C MET A 94 -1.53 3.71 -10.16
N TYR A 95 -0.45 3.16 -9.61
CA TYR A 95 -0.07 1.75 -9.82
C TYR A 95 -1.19 0.80 -9.40
N VAL A 96 -1.72 0.96 -8.18
CA VAL A 96 -2.77 0.09 -7.65
C VAL A 96 -4.05 0.19 -8.48
N ARG A 97 -4.54 1.40 -8.75
CA ARG A 97 -5.78 1.62 -9.52
C ARG A 97 -5.69 1.10 -10.95
N LYS A 98 -4.53 1.28 -11.58
CA LYS A 98 -4.32 0.85 -12.96
C LYS A 98 -4.21 -0.66 -13.10
N TYR A 99 -3.52 -1.31 -12.17
CA TYR A 99 -3.10 -2.71 -12.34
C TYR A 99 -3.71 -3.71 -11.35
N CYS A 100 -4.45 -3.24 -10.35
CA CYS A 100 -5.10 -4.07 -9.33
C CYS A 100 -6.61 -3.82 -9.23
N ASN A 101 -7.29 -3.75 -10.37
CA ASN A 101 -8.74 -3.52 -10.47
C ASN A 101 -9.59 -4.81 -10.49
N GLY A 102 -8.99 -5.96 -10.17
CA GLY A 102 -9.60 -7.29 -10.26
C GLY A 102 -8.82 -8.33 -9.47
N PRO A 103 -9.35 -9.57 -9.31
CA PRO A 103 -8.62 -10.64 -8.65
C PRO A 103 -7.31 -10.98 -9.37
N LYS A 104 -6.32 -11.47 -8.62
CA LYS A 104 -4.98 -11.81 -9.11
C LYS A 104 -4.61 -13.21 -8.64
N LYS A 105 -4.44 -14.13 -9.58
CA LYS A 105 -4.08 -15.53 -9.30
C LYS A 105 -2.69 -15.66 -8.69
N VAL A 106 -1.75 -14.79 -9.11
CA VAL A 106 -0.35 -14.84 -8.70
C VAL A 106 0.08 -13.52 -8.05
N ILE A 107 0.59 -13.58 -6.82
CA ILE A 107 1.25 -12.44 -6.18
C ILE A 107 2.75 -12.66 -6.18
N PHE A 108 3.51 -11.79 -6.85
CA PHE A 108 4.96 -11.71 -6.71
C PHE A 108 5.29 -10.83 -5.51
N LEU A 109 5.89 -11.44 -4.49
CA LEU A 109 6.13 -10.79 -3.21
C LEU A 109 7.62 -10.45 -3.04
N GLY A 110 7.93 -9.16 -3.05
CA GLY A 110 9.24 -8.65 -2.66
C GLY A 110 9.38 -8.49 -1.15
N ILE A 111 10.58 -8.13 -0.71
CA ILE A 111 10.90 -7.95 0.71
C ILE A 111 10.44 -6.57 1.19
N ASN A 112 11.11 -5.53 0.71
CA ASN A 112 10.89 -4.14 1.09
C ASN A 112 11.47 -3.19 0.02
N PRO A 113 11.17 -1.88 0.06
CA PRO A 113 11.66 -0.93 -0.94
C PRO A 113 13.19 -0.87 -1.02
N GLY A 114 13.72 -0.92 -2.23
CA GLY A 114 15.09 -0.52 -2.50
C GLY A 114 15.24 1.01 -2.62
N PRO A 115 16.46 1.54 -2.44
CA PRO A 115 16.69 2.99 -2.32
C PRO A 115 16.53 3.76 -3.63
N TRP A 116 16.63 3.09 -4.77
CA TRP A 116 16.61 3.73 -6.10
C TRP A 116 15.41 3.29 -6.96
N GLY A 117 14.60 2.37 -6.45
CA GLY A 117 13.36 1.90 -7.07
C GLY A 117 12.15 2.40 -6.30
N MET A 118 11.50 1.52 -5.53
CA MET A 118 10.24 1.85 -4.84
C MET A 118 10.35 3.05 -3.89
N SER A 119 11.51 3.28 -3.25
CA SER A 119 11.69 4.48 -2.42
C SER A 119 11.65 5.80 -3.23
N GLN A 120 11.85 5.74 -4.55
CA GLN A 120 11.77 6.90 -5.43
C GLN A 120 10.44 6.98 -6.16
N THR A 121 9.79 5.84 -6.44
CA THR A 121 8.63 5.80 -7.36
C THR A 121 7.32 5.39 -6.72
N GLY A 122 7.34 4.85 -5.50
CA GLY A 122 6.16 4.24 -4.86
C GLY A 122 5.77 2.87 -5.44
N VAL A 123 6.39 2.40 -6.52
CA VAL A 123 6.05 1.13 -7.17
C VAL A 123 7.00 0.01 -6.72
N PRO A 124 6.50 -1.18 -6.33
CA PRO A 124 7.35 -2.33 -6.01
C PRO A 124 8.36 -2.64 -7.12
N PHE A 125 9.62 -2.90 -6.75
CA PHE A 125 10.71 -3.06 -7.73
C PHE A 125 10.80 -1.91 -8.74
N GLY A 126 10.35 -0.71 -8.35
CA GLY A 126 10.01 0.36 -9.29
C GLY A 126 11.20 1.16 -9.76
N GLU A 127 12.07 0.54 -10.58
CA GLU A 127 13.11 1.27 -11.29
C GLU A 127 12.50 2.34 -12.21
N VAL A 128 13.02 3.58 -12.13
CA VAL A 128 12.37 4.78 -12.68
C VAL A 128 12.00 4.65 -14.16
N THR A 129 12.91 4.14 -14.99
CA THR A 129 12.70 4.00 -16.44
C THR A 129 11.60 2.96 -16.71
N MET A 130 11.64 1.82 -16.03
CA MET A 130 10.62 0.78 -16.18
C MET A 130 9.24 1.27 -15.72
N VAL A 131 9.16 2.01 -14.61
CA VAL A 131 7.90 2.55 -14.10
C VAL A 131 7.32 3.59 -15.04
N ARG A 132 8.14 4.55 -15.49
CA ARG A 132 7.69 5.63 -16.39
C ARG A 132 7.37 5.11 -17.78
N ASP A 133 8.28 4.34 -18.38
CA ASP A 133 8.24 4.08 -19.82
C ASP A 133 7.50 2.79 -20.17
N TRP A 134 7.48 1.80 -19.28
CA TRP A 134 6.75 0.55 -19.51
C TRP A 134 5.44 0.50 -18.73
N LEU A 135 5.46 0.69 -17.40
CA LEU A 135 4.23 0.71 -16.59
C LEU A 135 3.38 1.98 -16.82
N LYS A 136 3.94 3.02 -17.45
CA LYS A 136 3.29 4.31 -17.70
C LYS A 136 2.71 4.93 -16.42
N ILE A 137 3.51 4.94 -15.36
CA ILE A 137 3.18 5.56 -14.08
C ILE A 137 4.20 6.67 -13.82
N SER A 138 3.70 7.83 -13.44
CA SER A 138 4.48 8.99 -13.02
C SER A 138 3.60 9.87 -12.16
N GLY A 139 4.17 10.54 -11.17
CA GLY A 139 3.42 11.42 -10.30
C GLY A 139 4.32 12.21 -9.35
N SER A 140 3.68 13.04 -8.54
CA SER A 140 4.36 13.80 -7.48
C SER A 140 4.92 12.85 -6.42
N VAL A 141 6.13 13.16 -5.97
CA VAL A 141 6.81 12.42 -4.90
C VAL A 141 7.36 13.46 -3.93
N GLY A 142 6.91 13.42 -2.69
CA GLY A 142 7.43 14.21 -1.58
C GLY A 142 8.70 13.61 -0.98
N THR A 143 9.00 14.04 0.24
CA THR A 143 10.19 13.59 1.00
C THR A 143 9.77 12.95 2.32
N PRO A 144 10.51 11.96 2.85
CA PRO A 144 10.27 11.46 4.20
C PRO A 144 10.64 12.53 5.24
N PRO A 145 10.12 12.43 6.49
CA PRO A 145 10.36 13.44 7.53
C PRO A 145 11.84 13.68 7.88
N LYS A 146 12.67 12.65 7.71
CA LYS A 146 14.11 12.70 7.94
C LYS A 146 14.83 11.95 6.83
N GLU A 147 15.60 12.67 6.03
CA GLU A 147 16.39 12.11 4.94
C GLU A 147 17.87 11.98 5.30
N HIS A 148 18.50 10.90 4.84
CA HIS A 148 19.94 10.79 4.82
C HIS A 148 20.50 11.55 3.59
N PRO A 149 21.55 12.37 3.73
CA PRO A 149 22.14 13.15 2.62
C PRO A 149 22.50 12.33 1.36
N ASP A 150 23.05 11.11 1.53
CA ASP A 150 23.38 10.20 0.43
C ASP A 150 22.22 9.35 -0.12
N ARG A 151 21.00 9.50 0.43
CA ARG A 151 19.79 8.75 0.04
C ARG A 151 18.59 9.69 -0.04
N LYS A 152 18.75 10.79 -0.77
CA LYS A 152 17.65 11.73 -1.05
C LYS A 152 16.59 11.08 -1.94
N ILE A 153 15.34 11.43 -1.68
CA ILE A 153 14.22 11.15 -2.55
C ILE A 153 14.13 12.29 -3.56
N THR A 154 14.29 11.93 -4.83
CA THR A 154 14.22 12.86 -5.98
C THR A 154 13.10 12.45 -6.95
N GLY A 155 12.26 11.49 -6.54
CA GLY A 155 11.15 11.01 -7.34
C GLY A 155 11.58 10.44 -8.68
N PHE A 156 10.80 10.73 -9.71
CA PHE A 156 11.08 10.37 -11.10
C PHE A 156 12.28 11.11 -11.73
N GLN A 157 12.92 12.04 -11.00
CA GLN A 157 14.18 12.68 -11.42
C GLN A 157 15.42 11.90 -10.95
N CYS A 158 15.25 10.81 -10.18
CA CYS A 158 16.35 9.97 -9.76
C CYS A 158 17.11 9.42 -10.98
N ARG A 159 18.41 9.73 -11.06
CA ARG A 159 19.30 9.30 -12.16
C ARG A 159 19.93 7.92 -11.94
N ARG A 160 19.71 7.32 -10.77
CA ARG A 160 20.24 5.98 -10.46
C ARG A 160 19.22 4.93 -10.86
N SER A 161 19.69 3.90 -11.56
CA SER A 161 18.89 2.72 -11.87
C SER A 161 18.98 1.71 -10.73
N GLU A 162 17.84 1.16 -10.31
CA GLU A 162 17.78 0.04 -9.38
C GLU A 162 17.89 -1.29 -10.14
N PRO A 163 19.01 -2.03 -10.04
CA PRO A 163 19.24 -3.20 -10.88
C PRO A 163 18.21 -4.32 -10.67
N SER A 164 17.75 -4.48 -9.41
CA SER A 164 16.71 -5.46 -9.07
C SER A 164 15.40 -5.17 -9.80
N GLY A 165 14.96 -3.91 -9.79
CA GLY A 165 13.75 -3.48 -10.46
C GLY A 165 13.85 -3.57 -11.98
N ARG A 166 14.97 -3.11 -12.53
CA ARG A 166 15.26 -3.20 -13.97
C ARG A 166 15.21 -4.64 -14.48
N ARG A 167 15.80 -5.59 -13.75
CA ARG A 167 15.80 -7.01 -14.09
C ARG A 167 14.39 -7.60 -14.04
N LEU A 168 13.66 -7.41 -12.92
CA LEU A 168 12.33 -7.99 -12.74
C LEU A 168 11.34 -7.48 -13.80
N TRP A 169 11.20 -6.16 -13.94
CA TRP A 169 10.28 -5.60 -14.91
C TRP A 169 10.78 -5.79 -16.34
N GLY A 170 12.10 -5.80 -16.56
CA GLY A 170 12.69 -6.10 -17.87
C GLY A 170 12.36 -7.51 -18.35
N LEU A 171 12.36 -8.49 -17.44
CA LEU A 171 11.92 -9.85 -17.71
C LEU A 171 10.45 -9.87 -18.17
N PHE A 172 9.54 -9.32 -17.37
CA PHE A 172 8.11 -9.33 -17.72
C PHE A 172 7.80 -8.48 -18.96
N LYS A 173 8.56 -7.41 -19.23
CA LYS A 173 8.48 -6.67 -20.49
C LYS A 173 8.82 -7.56 -21.69
N LYS A 174 9.88 -8.37 -21.61
CA LYS A 174 10.26 -9.31 -22.68
C LYS A 174 9.20 -10.39 -22.87
N LEU A 175 8.65 -10.93 -21.78
CA LEU A 175 7.69 -12.03 -21.83
C LEU A 175 6.30 -11.60 -22.29
N CYS A 176 5.79 -10.51 -21.70
CA CYS A 176 4.39 -10.13 -21.82
C CYS A 176 4.18 -9.07 -22.91
N GLY A 177 5.24 -8.37 -23.34
CA GLY A 177 5.18 -7.23 -24.25
C GLY A 177 4.58 -5.99 -23.58
N SER A 178 3.31 -6.07 -23.20
CA SER A 178 2.56 -5.02 -22.47
C SER A 178 2.48 -5.33 -20.96
N PRO A 179 2.35 -4.31 -20.10
CA PRO A 179 2.03 -4.52 -18.69
C PRO A 179 0.68 -5.23 -18.49
N GLU A 180 -0.32 -4.91 -19.32
CA GLU A 180 -1.68 -5.43 -19.20
C GLU A 180 -1.71 -6.97 -19.24
N ASN A 181 -0.90 -7.57 -20.11
CA ASN A 181 -0.74 -9.02 -20.22
C ASN A 181 -0.17 -9.66 -18.95
N PHE A 182 0.73 -8.97 -18.24
CA PHE A 182 1.23 -9.44 -16.93
C PHE A 182 0.16 -9.28 -15.85
N PHE A 183 -0.46 -8.09 -15.79
CA PHE A 183 -1.38 -7.74 -14.71
C PHE A 183 -2.76 -8.38 -14.83
N GLN A 184 -3.08 -9.02 -15.96
CA GLN A 184 -4.32 -9.78 -16.10
C GLN A 184 -4.47 -10.84 -15.00
N ASN A 185 -3.39 -11.57 -14.69
CA ASN A 185 -3.39 -12.65 -13.70
C ASN A 185 -2.47 -12.42 -12.51
N ALA A 186 -1.48 -11.52 -12.62
CA ALA A 186 -0.45 -11.35 -11.61
C ALA A 186 -0.39 -9.93 -11.04
N TYR A 187 0.24 -9.80 -9.87
CA TYR A 187 0.50 -8.51 -9.25
C TYR A 187 1.81 -8.54 -8.46
N VAL A 188 2.54 -7.43 -8.44
CA VAL A 188 3.77 -7.30 -7.64
C VAL A 188 3.48 -6.45 -6.40
N HIS A 189 3.88 -6.95 -5.23
CA HIS A 189 3.69 -6.31 -3.94
C HIS A 189 4.93 -6.51 -3.05
N ASN A 190 5.15 -5.66 -2.05
CA ASN A 190 6.21 -5.83 -1.07
C ASN A 190 5.62 -6.27 0.27
N TYR A 191 6.27 -7.21 0.93
CA TYR A 191 5.86 -7.67 2.26
C TYR A 191 5.89 -6.55 3.31
N CYS A 192 6.95 -5.75 3.30
CA CYS A 192 7.13 -4.60 4.19
C CYS A 192 7.22 -3.31 3.35
N PRO A 193 6.48 -2.25 3.69
CA PRO A 193 6.55 -0.99 2.94
C PRO A 193 7.73 -0.11 3.36
N LEU A 194 8.45 -0.44 4.44
CA LEU A 194 9.49 0.43 5.00
C LEU A 194 10.88 0.10 4.43
N ALA A 195 11.64 1.13 4.08
CA ALA A 195 13.09 1.04 3.87
C ALA A 195 13.84 1.47 5.15
N PHE A 196 14.82 0.68 5.57
CA PHE A 196 15.61 0.94 6.77
C PHE A 196 17.04 1.28 6.40
N LEU A 197 17.57 2.40 6.91
CA LEU A 197 18.95 2.82 6.67
C LEU A 197 19.67 3.09 7.99
N ASN A 198 20.95 2.73 8.03
CA ASN A 198 21.84 3.12 9.11
C ASN A 198 22.40 4.55 8.90
N ASP A 199 23.31 4.97 9.78
CA ASP A 199 23.97 6.28 9.75
C ASP A 199 24.87 6.52 8.52
N ARG A 200 25.23 5.48 7.79
CA ARG A 200 26.05 5.52 6.56
C ARG A 200 25.23 5.31 5.30
N ALA A 201 23.91 5.46 5.38
CA ALA A 201 22.98 5.22 4.26
C ALA A 201 23.02 3.79 3.69
N CYS A 202 23.55 2.82 4.46
CA CYS A 202 23.48 1.42 4.10
C CYS A 202 22.12 0.85 4.47
N ASN A 203 21.59 -0.02 3.61
CA ASN A 203 20.36 -0.74 3.88
C ASN A 203 20.55 -1.66 5.09
N VAL A 204 19.69 -1.51 6.10
CA VAL A 204 19.59 -2.46 7.22
C VAL A 204 18.70 -3.60 6.75
N THR A 205 19.29 -4.77 6.59
CA THR A 205 18.60 -5.98 6.15
C THR A 205 17.70 -6.53 7.27
N PRO A 206 16.69 -7.35 6.94
CA PRO A 206 15.89 -8.01 7.96
C PRO A 206 16.68 -8.85 8.96
N ALA A 207 17.84 -9.39 8.57
CA ALA A 207 18.72 -10.15 9.46
C ALA A 207 19.44 -9.27 10.50
N GLU A 208 19.60 -7.98 10.19
CA GLU A 208 20.22 -7.00 11.10
C GLU A 208 19.19 -6.39 12.06
N LEU A 209 17.89 -6.46 11.74
CA LEU A 209 16.80 -6.04 12.63
C LEU A 209 16.62 -7.08 13.75
N LYS A 210 16.72 -6.65 15.01
CA LYS A 210 16.59 -7.51 16.19
C LYS A 210 15.58 -6.94 17.18
N GLY A 211 15.21 -7.76 18.17
CA GLY A 211 14.35 -7.37 19.29
C GLY A 211 12.86 -7.35 18.95
N GLU A 212 12.08 -6.63 19.77
CA GLU A 212 10.62 -6.61 19.66
C GLU A 212 10.13 -5.89 18.39
N GLY A 213 10.87 -4.88 17.91
CA GLY A 213 10.48 -4.10 16.72
C GLY A 213 10.31 -4.97 15.48
N ILE A 214 11.23 -5.93 15.22
CA ILE A 214 11.10 -6.84 14.08
C ILE A 214 9.95 -7.84 14.27
N GLN A 215 9.67 -8.29 15.49
CA GLN A 215 8.55 -9.19 15.78
C GLN A 215 7.20 -8.50 15.55
N LEU A 216 7.09 -7.23 15.97
CA LEU A 216 5.89 -6.43 15.73
C LEU A 216 5.70 -6.12 14.25
N LEU A 217 6.79 -5.76 13.55
CA LEU A 217 6.78 -5.56 12.10
C LEU A 217 6.29 -6.82 11.38
N HIS A 218 6.82 -7.98 11.76
CA HIS A 218 6.42 -9.27 11.24
C HIS A 218 4.93 -9.54 11.42
N ARG A 219 4.41 -9.34 12.62
CA ARG A 219 2.98 -9.55 12.93
C ARG A 219 2.07 -8.67 12.09
N ILE A 220 2.42 -7.38 11.95
CA ILE A 220 1.61 -6.41 11.21
C ILE A 220 1.65 -6.71 9.70
N CYS A 221 2.84 -6.93 9.15
CA CYS A 221 3.02 -7.28 7.73
C CYS A 221 2.37 -8.63 7.37
N ASP A 222 2.46 -9.65 8.23
CA ASP A 222 1.77 -10.94 8.02
C ASP A 222 0.26 -10.77 7.92
N LYS A 223 -0.32 -9.98 8.84
CA LYS A 223 -1.76 -9.68 8.82
C LYS A 223 -2.14 -9.01 7.51
N ALA A 224 -1.42 -7.96 7.11
CA ALA A 224 -1.71 -7.24 5.87
C ALA A 224 -1.58 -8.15 4.64
N LEU A 225 -0.53 -8.98 4.57
CA LEU A 225 -0.35 -9.93 3.47
C LEU A 225 -1.53 -10.90 3.36
N VAL A 226 -2.02 -11.44 4.48
CA VAL A 226 -3.20 -12.31 4.51
C VAL A 226 -4.43 -11.59 3.98
N ASP A 227 -4.63 -10.32 4.36
CA ASP A 227 -5.77 -9.52 3.92
C ASP A 227 -5.69 -9.24 2.41
N VAL A 228 -4.49 -8.92 1.89
CA VAL A 228 -4.25 -8.76 0.45
C VAL A 228 -4.52 -10.06 -0.32
N VAL A 229 -4.01 -11.20 0.17
CA VAL A 229 -4.20 -12.51 -0.47
C VAL A 229 -5.68 -12.88 -0.58
N ARG A 230 -6.46 -12.61 0.47
CA ARG A 230 -7.92 -12.82 0.46
C ARG A 230 -8.61 -11.87 -0.49
N LEU A 231 -8.27 -10.58 -0.45
CA LEU A 231 -8.86 -9.55 -1.30
C LEU A 231 -8.65 -9.87 -2.79
N LEU A 232 -7.45 -10.32 -3.16
CA LEU A 232 -7.10 -10.63 -4.54
C LEU A 232 -7.51 -12.03 -4.97
N ASN A 233 -8.02 -12.86 -4.05
CA ASN A 233 -8.34 -14.27 -4.29
C ASN A 233 -7.15 -15.02 -4.93
N ALA A 234 -5.96 -14.83 -4.36
CA ALA A 234 -4.72 -15.38 -4.90
C ALA A 234 -4.59 -16.87 -4.63
N GLU A 235 -4.13 -17.61 -5.63
CA GLU A 235 -3.86 -19.05 -5.54
C GLU A 235 -2.38 -19.33 -5.29
N PHE A 236 -1.52 -18.40 -5.74
CA PHE A 236 -0.08 -18.52 -5.71
C PHE A 236 0.58 -17.27 -5.14
N ILE A 237 1.56 -17.46 -4.26
CA ILE A 237 2.52 -16.41 -3.90
C ILE A 237 3.90 -16.85 -4.37
N VAL A 238 4.56 -16.01 -5.15
CA VAL A 238 5.94 -16.19 -5.58
C VAL A 238 6.82 -15.26 -4.75
N GLY A 239 7.47 -15.80 -3.73
CA GLY A 239 8.42 -15.04 -2.92
C GLY A 239 9.70 -14.76 -3.72
N ILE A 240 9.99 -13.49 -3.96
CA ILE A 240 11.21 -13.04 -4.64
C ILE A 240 12.33 -12.98 -3.60
N GLY A 241 13.11 -14.06 -3.52
CA GLY A 241 14.11 -14.30 -2.49
C GLY A 241 13.58 -15.02 -1.26
N LYS A 242 14.49 -15.68 -0.53
CA LYS A 242 14.12 -16.64 0.53
C LYS A 242 13.36 -15.99 1.68
N TYR A 243 13.71 -14.75 2.02
CA TYR A 243 13.02 -14.04 3.10
C TYR A 243 11.53 -13.84 2.80
N ALA A 244 11.18 -13.35 1.59
CA ALA A 244 9.79 -13.14 1.21
C ALA A 244 9.00 -14.46 1.17
N GLU A 245 9.61 -15.52 0.62
CA GLU A 245 9.02 -16.87 0.61
C GLU A 245 8.72 -17.37 2.03
N THR A 246 9.71 -17.30 2.94
CA THR A 246 9.55 -17.75 4.32
C THR A 246 8.49 -16.93 5.07
N ARG A 247 8.46 -15.61 4.89
CA ARG A 247 7.43 -14.76 5.51
C ARG A 247 6.03 -15.09 4.99
N ALA A 248 5.86 -15.30 3.68
CA ALA A 248 4.59 -15.73 3.11
C ALA A 248 4.12 -17.08 3.67
N GLN A 249 5.02 -18.08 3.74
CA GLN A 249 4.71 -19.39 4.32
C GLN A 249 4.21 -19.28 5.76
N LEU A 250 4.89 -18.49 6.60
CA LEU A 250 4.51 -18.29 8.00
C LEU A 250 3.14 -17.58 8.11
N ALA A 251 2.95 -16.48 7.39
CA ALA A 251 1.71 -15.70 7.42
C ALA A 251 0.47 -16.54 7.05
N LEU A 252 0.59 -17.33 5.98
CA LEU A 252 -0.50 -18.17 5.48
C LEU A 252 -0.79 -19.37 6.40
N LYS A 253 0.26 -20.00 6.95
CA LYS A 253 0.11 -21.14 7.87
C LYS A 253 -0.68 -20.75 9.13
N THR A 254 -0.40 -19.57 9.70
CA THR A 254 -1.12 -19.07 10.89
C THR A 254 -2.62 -18.86 10.65
N ARG A 255 -3.06 -18.76 9.39
CA ARG A 255 -4.45 -18.50 9.01
C ARG A 255 -5.11 -19.63 8.22
N ASN A 256 -4.42 -20.77 8.10
CA ASN A 256 -4.86 -21.97 7.38
C ASN A 256 -5.36 -21.66 5.96
N LEU A 257 -4.68 -20.75 5.25
CA LEU A 257 -5.00 -20.43 3.86
C LEU A 257 -4.35 -21.43 2.91
N ASN A 258 -5.15 -22.03 2.03
CA ASN A 258 -4.67 -22.96 1.00
C ASN A 258 -4.14 -22.22 -0.23
N VAL A 259 -3.04 -21.49 -0.05
CA VAL A 259 -2.35 -20.73 -1.11
C VAL A 259 -0.95 -21.30 -1.28
N LYS A 260 -0.55 -21.63 -2.51
CA LYS A 260 0.74 -22.25 -2.77
C LYS A 260 1.85 -21.20 -2.78
N VAL A 261 2.79 -21.32 -1.86
CA VAL A 261 3.99 -20.47 -1.83
C VAL A 261 5.10 -21.11 -2.64
N MET A 262 5.68 -20.33 -3.54
CA MET A 262 6.76 -20.71 -4.44
C MET A 262 7.90 -19.70 -4.35
N TYR A 263 9.06 -20.09 -4.88
CA TYR A 263 10.29 -19.31 -4.80
C TYR A 263 10.71 -18.81 -6.18
N LEU A 264 11.17 -17.56 -6.24
CA LEU A 264 11.92 -17.02 -7.35
C LEU A 264 13.24 -16.43 -6.82
N PRO A 265 14.39 -16.67 -7.47
CA PRO A 265 15.65 -16.05 -7.05
C PRO A 265 15.55 -14.53 -7.06
N HIS A 266 16.15 -13.86 -6.08
CA HIS A 266 16.12 -12.40 -5.99
C HIS A 266 17.00 -11.75 -7.09
N PRO A 267 16.53 -10.70 -7.79
CA PRO A 267 17.25 -10.10 -8.93
C PRO A 267 18.49 -9.27 -8.56
N SER A 268 18.81 -9.12 -7.27
CA SER A 268 19.93 -8.28 -6.82
C SER A 268 21.27 -8.78 -7.36
N PRO A 269 22.13 -7.89 -7.91
CA PRO A 269 23.47 -8.25 -8.35
C PRO A 269 24.42 -8.57 -7.18
N ARG A 270 24.02 -8.27 -5.94
CA ARG A 270 24.79 -8.62 -4.74
C ARG A 270 24.67 -10.09 -4.37
N ALA A 271 23.71 -10.82 -4.94
CA ALA A 271 23.65 -12.26 -4.78
C ALA A 271 24.82 -12.90 -5.55
N ALA A 272 25.59 -13.75 -4.87
CA ALA A 272 26.76 -14.41 -5.45
C ALA A 272 26.36 -15.20 -6.72
N GLY A 273 27.13 -15.05 -7.80
CA GLY A 273 26.90 -15.76 -9.05
C GLY A 273 25.61 -15.38 -9.80
N ASN A 274 25.01 -14.21 -9.50
CA ASN A 274 23.75 -13.75 -10.11
C ASN A 274 23.97 -12.91 -11.39
N THR A 275 24.75 -13.45 -12.33
CA THR A 275 25.05 -12.83 -13.63
C THR A 275 23.98 -13.11 -14.69
N ASN A 276 23.40 -14.31 -14.66
CA ASN A 276 22.37 -14.82 -15.58
C ASN A 276 20.99 -14.92 -14.90
N TRP A 277 20.54 -13.83 -14.27
CA TRP A 277 19.30 -13.85 -13.48
C TRP A 277 18.06 -14.09 -14.34
N ASP A 278 17.99 -13.47 -15.53
CA ASP A 278 16.85 -13.59 -16.45
C ASP A 278 16.60 -15.07 -16.81
N GLU A 279 17.66 -15.82 -17.15
CA GLU A 279 17.58 -17.24 -17.51
C GLU A 279 17.15 -18.10 -16.31
N LYS A 280 17.73 -17.86 -15.14
CA LYS A 280 17.37 -18.58 -13.90
C LYS A 280 15.92 -18.32 -13.49
N ALA A 281 15.46 -17.08 -13.62
CA ALA A 281 14.09 -16.70 -13.32
C ALA A 281 13.12 -17.37 -14.31
N MET A 282 13.45 -17.39 -15.60
CA MET A 282 12.65 -18.08 -16.61
C MET A 282 12.54 -19.58 -16.39
N GLN A 283 13.67 -20.24 -16.13
CA GLN A 283 13.69 -21.65 -15.80
C GLN A 283 12.78 -21.93 -14.60
N GLN A 284 12.90 -21.13 -13.55
CA GLN A 284 12.08 -21.29 -12.36
C GLN A 284 10.58 -21.07 -12.63
N LEU A 285 10.21 -20.06 -13.43
CA LEU A 285 8.81 -19.81 -13.80
C LEU A 285 8.21 -21.00 -14.57
N ASN A 286 8.97 -21.56 -15.51
CA ASN A 286 8.58 -22.73 -16.30
C ASN A 286 8.43 -23.99 -15.43
N GLU A 287 9.38 -24.25 -14.53
CA GLU A 287 9.32 -25.39 -13.60
C GLU A 287 8.11 -25.30 -12.66
N LEU A 288 7.73 -24.07 -12.28
CA LEU A 288 6.56 -23.79 -11.44
C LEU A 288 5.24 -23.79 -12.24
N LYS A 289 5.29 -23.92 -13.57
CA LYS A 289 4.14 -23.88 -14.49
C LYS A 289 3.35 -22.57 -14.37
N LEU A 290 4.06 -21.46 -14.19
CA LEU A 290 3.49 -20.11 -14.02
C LEU A 290 3.42 -19.34 -15.33
N GLU A 291 4.19 -19.73 -16.34
CA GLU A 291 4.21 -19.15 -17.68
C GLU A 291 2.82 -19.06 -18.29
N LYS A 292 1.94 -20.05 -18.01
CA LYS A 292 0.54 -20.08 -18.45
C LYS A 292 -0.30 -18.86 -18.02
N PHE A 293 0.14 -18.09 -17.02
CA PHE A 293 -0.56 -16.90 -16.55
C PHE A 293 -0.13 -15.62 -17.28
N PHE A 294 0.91 -15.69 -18.10
CA PHE A 294 1.42 -14.58 -18.87
C PHE A 294 1.16 -14.83 -20.34
N GLU A 295 0.39 -13.96 -21.00
CA GLU A 295 0.26 -14.02 -22.45
C GLU A 295 1.61 -13.72 -23.08
N THR A 296 2.26 -14.75 -23.62
CA THR A 296 3.55 -14.61 -24.28
C THR A 296 3.35 -14.03 -25.66
N VAL A 297 4.09 -12.98 -26.00
CA VAL A 297 4.26 -12.60 -27.40
C VAL A 297 5.02 -13.75 -28.06
N ASN A 298 4.43 -14.41 -29.07
CA ASN A 298 5.19 -15.29 -29.94
C ASN A 298 6.24 -14.41 -30.64
N ILE A 299 7.48 -14.47 -30.19
CA ILE A 299 8.63 -13.80 -30.82
C ILE A 299 9.08 -14.63 -32.01
#